data_AF-A0A3P7MKM4-F1
#
_entry.id   AF-A0A3P7MKM4-F1
#
_cell.length_a   1.000
_cell.length_b   1.000
_cell.length_c   1.000
_cell.angle_alpha   90.00
_cell.angle_beta   90.00
_cell.angle_gamma   90.00
#
_symmetry.space_group_name_H-M   'P 1'
#
loop_
_entity.id
_entity.type
_entity.pdbx_description
1 polymer ?
#
loop_
_entity_poly.entity_id
_entity_poly.type
_entity_poly.pdbx_seq_one_letter_code
_entity_poly.pdbx_strand_id
1 'polypeptide(L)'
;MTANGNMPAFKQGEVLRWINSDENVLSGITELMEHTFIDCERSNGEVVVLPSECARVLRDKLEIAYVLNRRPRAELIEDYISQSPKELYLKVVFLGAFVIFITF
;
A
#
# COMPACT_ATOMS: atom_id res chain seq x y z
N MET A 1 -10.37 -29.58 -17.77
CA MET A 1 -9.88 -29.47 -16.38
C MET A 1 -10.22 -28.08 -15.88
N THR A 2 -11.33 -27.94 -15.17
CA THR A 2 -11.79 -26.66 -14.63
C THR A 2 -11.06 -26.39 -13.32
N ALA A 3 -10.16 -25.41 -13.32
CA ALA A 3 -9.54 -24.92 -12.10
C ALA A 3 -10.60 -24.14 -11.29
N ASN A 4 -11.42 -24.87 -10.54
CA ASN A 4 -12.21 -24.32 -9.44
C ASN A 4 -11.25 -24.10 -8.25
N GLY A 5 -10.36 -23.12 -8.38
CA GLY A 5 -9.65 -22.54 -7.26
C GLY A 5 -10.28 -21.18 -7.02
N ASN A 6 -10.82 -20.94 -5.84
CA ASN A 6 -11.34 -19.62 -5.45
C ASN A 6 -10.24 -18.57 -5.63
N MET A 7 -10.20 -17.93 -6.80
CA MET A 7 -9.35 -16.78 -7.04
C MET A 7 -9.79 -15.73 -6.02
N PRO A 8 -8.88 -15.19 -5.17
CA PRO A 8 -9.27 -14.26 -4.12
C PRO A 8 -10.03 -13.12 -4.79
N ALA A 9 -11.27 -12.88 -4.37
CA ALA A 9 -12.12 -11.89 -5.01
C ALA A 9 -11.44 -10.53 -4.93
N PHE A 10 -10.99 -10.01 -6.08
CA PHE A 10 -10.46 -8.66 -6.20
C PHE A 10 -11.65 -7.70 -6.30
N LYS A 11 -11.61 -6.61 -5.53
CA LYS A 11 -12.61 -5.55 -5.67
C LYS A 11 -12.12 -4.54 -6.68
N GLN A 12 -13.00 -4.10 -7.59
CA GLN A 12 -12.68 -3.01 -8.50
C GLN A 12 -12.27 -1.76 -7.69
N GLY A 13 -11.12 -1.18 -8.01
CA GLY A 13 -10.56 -0.04 -7.30
C GLY A 13 -9.84 -0.39 -5.99
N GLU A 14 -9.65 -1.68 -5.67
CA GLU A 14 -8.78 -2.10 -4.59
C GLU A 14 -7.32 -1.72 -4.88
N VAL A 15 -6.63 -1.16 -3.89
CA VAL A 15 -5.20 -0.81 -4.03
C VAL A 15 -4.34 -1.78 -3.26
N LEU A 16 -3.39 -2.36 -3.98
CA LEU A 16 -2.44 -3.34 -3.48
C LEU A 16 -1.01 -2.79 -3.54
N ARG A 17 -0.12 -3.32 -2.69
CA ARG A 17 1.32 -3.03 -2.76
C ARG A 17 2.00 -4.07 -3.66
N TRP A 18 2.67 -3.63 -4.72
CA TRP A 18 3.49 -4.53 -5.53
C TRP A 18 4.77 -4.92 -4.77
N ILE A 19 5.02 -6.22 -4.57
CA ILE A 19 6.10 -6.71 -3.68
C ILE A 19 7.48 -6.64 -4.34
N ASN A 20 7.61 -7.12 -5.58
CA ASN A 20 8.84 -7.13 -6.36
C ASN A 20 8.71 -6.16 -7.54
N SER A 21 8.49 -4.88 -7.24
CA SER A 21 8.23 -3.87 -8.25
C SER A 21 9.45 -3.55 -9.12
N ASP A 22 9.22 -3.36 -10.42
CA ASP A 22 10.22 -2.82 -11.35
C ASP A 22 10.26 -1.29 -11.27
N GLU A 23 11.41 -0.72 -10.93
CA GLU A 23 11.61 0.73 -10.82
C GLU A 23 11.38 1.48 -12.15
N ASN A 24 11.67 0.85 -13.29
CA ASN A 24 11.40 1.44 -14.60
C ASN A 24 9.90 1.57 -14.86
N VAL A 25 9.12 0.59 -14.38
CA VAL A 25 7.66 0.62 -14.49
C VAL A 25 7.06 1.65 -13.54
N LEU A 26 7.58 1.73 -12.31
CA LEU A 26 7.15 2.72 -11.32
C LEU A 26 7.45 4.16 -11.75
N SER A 27 8.60 4.38 -12.38
CA SER A 27 9.00 5.69 -12.93
C SER A 27 8.32 6.05 -14.25
N GLY A 28 7.62 5.10 -14.88
CA GLY A 28 6.95 5.29 -16.16
C GLY A 28 7.90 5.31 -17.35
N ILE A 29 9.15 4.86 -17.19
CA ILE A 29 10.09 4.63 -18.29
C ILE A 29 9.59 3.47 -19.16
N THR A 30 9.06 2.43 -18.51
CA THR A 30 8.44 1.28 -19.16
C THR A 30 7.01 1.08 -18.66
N GLU A 31 6.22 0.34 -19.44
CA GLU A 31 4.89 -0.08 -19.01
C GLU A 31 4.92 -1.46 -18.37
N LEU A 32 3.89 -1.76 -17.58
CA LEU A 32 3.71 -3.08 -17.02
C LEU A 32 3.53 -4.09 -18.15
N MET A 33 4.33 -5.16 -18.13
CA MET A 33 4.32 -6.16 -19.20
C MET A 33 2.99 -6.92 -19.21
N GLU A 34 2.30 -6.90 -20.36
CA GLU A 34 1.07 -7.66 -20.59
C GLU A 34 1.31 -9.16 -20.50
N HIS A 35 0.27 -9.92 -20.19
CA HIS A 35 0.29 -11.38 -20.06
C HIS A 35 1.23 -11.91 -18.97
N THR A 36 1.52 -11.08 -17.97
CA THR A 36 2.28 -11.48 -16.79
C THR A 36 1.40 -11.53 -15.55
N PHE A 37 1.88 -12.23 -14.52
CA PHE A 37 1.29 -12.22 -13.19
C PHE A 37 2.14 -11.36 -12.27
N ILE A 38 1.49 -10.60 -11.40
CA ILE A 38 2.15 -9.73 -10.43
C ILE A 38 1.83 -10.17 -9.00
N ASP A 39 2.87 -10.25 -8.17
CA ASP A 39 2.76 -10.52 -6.74
C ASP A 39 2.49 -9.23 -5.98
N CYS A 40 1.36 -9.21 -5.29
CA CYS A 40 0.86 -8.04 -4.59
C CYS A 40 0.51 -8.36 -3.14
N GLU A 41 0.49 -7.34 -2.28
CA GLU A 41 0.10 -7.45 -0.88
C GLU A 41 -1.10 -6.53 -0.60
N ARG A 42 -2.14 -7.10 0.02
CA ARG A 42 -3.28 -6.36 0.56
C ARG A 42 -2.87 -5.60 1.82
N SER A 43 -3.67 -4.61 2.22
CA SER A 43 -3.38 -3.81 3.43
C SER A 43 -3.42 -4.62 4.75
N ASN A 44 -4.01 -5.81 4.74
CA ASN A 44 -4.02 -6.76 5.87
C ASN A 44 -2.81 -7.70 5.88
N GLY A 45 -1.85 -7.54 4.95
CA GLY A 45 -0.67 -8.40 4.83
C GLY A 45 -0.88 -9.68 4.01
N GLU A 46 -2.07 -9.92 3.47
CA GLU A 46 -2.33 -11.08 2.61
C GLU A 46 -1.66 -10.89 1.23
N VAL A 47 -0.89 -11.89 0.81
CA VAL A 47 -0.26 -11.92 -0.52
C VAL A 47 -1.23 -12.48 -1.55
N VAL A 48 -1.38 -11.78 -2.66
CA VAL A 48 -2.27 -12.13 -3.78
C VAL A 48 -1.54 -12.01 -5.11
N VAL A 49 -1.93 -12.85 -6.06
CA VAL A 49 -1.39 -12.84 -7.42
C VAL A 49 -2.49 -12.50 -8.39
N LEU A 50 -2.27 -11.52 -9.25
CA LEU A 50 -3.24 -11.11 -10.27
C LEU A 50 -2.60 -10.96 -11.65
N PRO A 51 -3.37 -11.13 -12.74
CA PRO A 51 -2.93 -10.78 -14.08
C PRO A 51 -2.62 -9.28 -14.18
N SER A 52 -1.55 -8.94 -14.89
CA SER A 52 -1.11 -7.56 -15.17
C SER A 52 -2.21 -6.67 -15.74
N GLU A 53 -3.11 -7.25 -16.55
CA GLU A 53 -4.21 -6.60 -17.24
C GLU A 53 -5.32 -6.15 -16.28
N CYS A 54 -5.36 -6.72 -15.06
CA CYS A 54 -6.28 -6.31 -14.01
C CYS A 54 -5.71 -5.19 -13.12
N ALA A 55 -4.48 -4.74 -13.37
CA ALA A 55 -3.79 -3.76 -12.56
C ALA A 55 -3.41 -2.52 -13.36
N ARG A 56 -3.33 -1.39 -12.66
CA ARG A 56 -2.72 -0.16 -13.16
C ARG A 56 -1.79 0.39 -12.10
N VAL A 57 -0.60 0.80 -12.52
CA VAL A 57 0.38 1.42 -11.63
C VAL A 57 -0.06 2.86 -11.31
N LEU A 58 -0.15 3.17 -10.02
CA LEU A 58 -0.43 4.53 -9.56
C LEU A 58 0.87 5.35 -9.61
N ARG A 59 0.90 6.36 -10.47
CA ARG A 59 2.07 7.26 -10.64
C ARG A 59 1.77 8.70 -10.22
N ASP A 60 0.49 9.10 -10.28
CA ASP A 60 0.08 10.43 -9.91
C ASP A 60 0.17 10.65 -8.39
N LYS A 61 0.84 11.72 -7.99
CA LYS A 61 1.09 12.00 -6.56
C LYS A 61 -0.19 12.30 -5.79
N LEU A 62 -1.18 12.94 -6.43
CA LEU A 62 -2.45 13.25 -5.77
C LEU A 62 -3.28 11.98 -5.57
N GLU A 63 -3.30 11.09 -6.57
CA GLU A 63 -3.94 9.79 -6.49
C GLU A 63 -3.30 8.91 -5.41
N ILE A 64 -1.96 8.87 -5.35
CA ILE A 64 -1.23 8.16 -4.30
C ILE A 64 -1.57 8.74 -2.92
N ALA A 65 -1.50 10.06 -2.74
CA ALA A 65 -1.81 10.69 -1.47
C ALA A 65 -3.27 10.42 -1.04
N TYR A 66 -4.20 10.46 -1.98
CA TYR A 66 -5.61 10.15 -1.74
C TYR A 66 -5.81 8.71 -1.27
N VAL A 67 -5.15 7.75 -1.90
CA VAL A 67 -5.19 6.33 -1.50
C VAL A 67 -4.57 6.13 -0.13
N LEU A 68 -3.39 6.71 0.12
CA LEU A 68 -2.70 6.59 1.41
C LEU A 68 -3.52 7.19 2.55
N ASN A 69 -4.26 8.28 2.30
CA ASN A 69 -5.15 8.88 3.27
C ASN A 69 -6.35 7.98 3.66
N ARG A 70 -6.71 7.01 2.81
CA ARG A 70 -7.82 6.08 3.05
C ARG A 70 -7.38 4.76 3.67
N ARG A 71 -6.08 4.50 3.78
CA ARG A 71 -5.60 3.28 4.44
C ARG A 71 -5.97 3.32 5.92
N PRO A 72 -6.29 2.16 6.52
CA PRO A 72 -6.45 2.04 7.96
C PRO A 72 -5.19 2.60 8.62
N ARG A 73 -5.34 3.66 9.41
CA ARG A 73 -4.24 4.24 10.17
C ARG A 73 -4.09 3.42 11.43
N ALA A 74 -2.87 3.01 11.76
CA ALA A 74 -2.59 2.45 13.07
C ALA A 74 -2.94 3.50 14.12
N GLU A 75 -3.76 3.11 15.09
CA GLU A 75 -4.09 3.94 16.23
C GLU A 75 -3.11 3.61 17.35
N LEU A 76 -2.51 4.65 17.94
CA LEU A 76 -1.69 4.49 19.13
C LEU A 76 -2.62 4.45 20.34
N ILE A 77 -2.65 3.31 21.04
CA ILE A 77 -3.52 3.10 22.20
C ILE A 77 -2.93 3.78 23.45
N GLU A 78 -1.61 3.76 23.60
CA GLU A 78 -0.89 4.33 24.74
C GLU A 78 0.44 4.95 24.32
N ASP A 79 0.92 5.91 25.10
CA ASP A 79 2.23 6.53 24.89
C ASP A 79 3.32 5.44 24.92
N TYR A 80 4.20 5.48 23.92
CA TYR A 80 5.32 4.56 23.81
C TYR A 80 6.65 5.30 23.85
N ILE A 81 7.42 5.03 24.89
CA ILE A 81 8.78 5.56 25.05
C ILE A 81 9.76 4.55 24.46
N SER A 82 10.48 4.95 23.42
CA SER A 82 11.52 4.13 22.79
C SER A 82 12.58 3.72 23.82
N GLN A 83 12.89 2.44 23.90
CA GLN A 83 13.98 1.88 24.70
C GLN A 83 15.27 1.73 23.88
N SER A 84 15.16 1.81 22.55
CA SER A 84 16.27 1.67 21.61
C SER A 84 16.29 2.83 20.60
N PRO A 85 17.49 3.27 20.14
CA PRO A 85 17.60 4.24 19.04
C PRO A 85 16.98 3.78 17.72
N LYS A 86 16.60 2.50 17.59
CA LYS A 86 15.91 1.94 16.42
C LYS A 86 14.39 2.05 16.51
N GLU A 87 13.86 2.50 17.64
CA GLU A 87 12.43 2.62 17.90
C GLU A 87 11.99 4.08 17.80
N LEU A 88 10.73 4.29 17.42
CA LEU A 88 10.11 5.62 17.42
C LEU A 88 9.51 5.90 18.79
N TYR A 89 9.71 7.11 19.30
CA TYR A 89 8.91 7.64 20.40
C TYR A 89 7.54 8.04 19.85
N LEU A 90 6.47 7.46 20.41
CA LEU A 90 5.10 7.71 19.96
C LEU A 90 4.29 8.24 21.13
N LYS A 91 3.53 9.31 20.90
CA LYS A 91 2.66 9.90 21.91
C LYS A 91 1.22 9.93 21.41
N VAL A 92 0.29 9.53 22.25
CA VAL A 92 -1.14 9.58 21.94
C VAL A 92 -1.52 11.04 21.86
N VAL A 93 -1.86 11.49 20.67
CA VAL A 93 -2.39 12.83 20.47
C VAL A 93 -3.90 12.72 20.30
N PHE A 94 -4.64 13.06 21.35
CA PHE A 94 -6.08 13.27 21.26
C PHE A 94 -6.33 14.50 20.39
N LEU A 95 -6.51 14.28 19.08
CA LEU A 95 -6.70 15.36 18.11
C LEU A 95 -8.19 15.67 17.93
N GLY A 96 -8.65 16.68 18.66
CA GLY A 96 -9.46 17.71 18.01
C GLY A 96 -8.60 18.36 16.93
N ALA A 97 -8.67 17.82 15.72
CA ALA A 97 -8.13 18.32 14.43
C ALA A 97 -6.83 19.17 14.46
N PHE A 98 -5.69 18.56 14.12
CA PHE A 98 -4.50 19.29 13.62
C PHE A 98 -3.72 18.50 12.57
N VAL A 99 -3.28 19.24 11.56
CA VAL A 99 -2.37 18.83 10.48
C VAL A 99 -0.93 18.92 11.01
N ILE A 100 -0.14 17.86 10.87
CA ILE A 100 1.29 17.86 11.23
C ILE A 100 2.11 18.18 9.97
N PHE A 101 2.94 19.23 10.03
CA PHE A 101 4.04 19.47 9.08
C PHE A 101 5.35 19.02 9.72
N ILE A 102 6.17 18.24 8.99
CA ILE A 102 7.56 17.96 9.35
C ILE A 102 8.43 18.70 8.33
N THR A 103 9.23 19.65 8.79
CA THR A 103 10.38 20.23 8.07
C THR A 103 11.66 19.74 8.72
N PHE A 104 12.66 19.40 7.88
CA PHE A 104 13.98 18.90 8.27
C PHE A 104 14.80 19.92 9.07
#